data_AF-A0A0U3NHT9-F1
#
_entry.id   AF-A0A0U3NHT9-F1
#
_cell.length_a   1.000
_cell.length_b   1.000
_cell.length_c   1.000
_cell.angle_alpha   90.00
_cell.angle_beta   90.00
_cell.angle_gamma   90.00
#
_symmetry.space_group_name_H-M   'P 1'
#
loop_
_entity.id
_entity.type
_entity.pdbx_description
1 polymer ?
#
loop_
_entity_poly.entity_id
_entity_poly.type
_entity_poly.pdbx_seq_one_letter_code
_entity_poly.pdbx_strand_id
1 'polypeptide(L)'
;MATMDDILFDLEINYELEFIYQGQHYYLGYNDDGCFVLESPDKEIGATHSDDYTEILDIPIFEDGKTIREAFNEIEFTFYQPKD
;
A
#
# COMPACT_ATOMS: atom_id res chain seq x y z
N MET A 1 -1.54 -15.06 -11.97
CA MET A 1 -2.31 -13.85 -11.67
C MET A 1 -1.37 -12.66 -11.75
N ALA A 2 -1.88 -11.45 -11.95
CA ALA A 2 -1.02 -10.27 -11.89
C ALA A 2 -0.70 -9.99 -10.42
N THR A 3 0.51 -9.51 -10.11
CA THR A 3 0.92 -9.11 -8.74
C THR A 3 -0.09 -8.15 -8.10
N MET A 4 -0.82 -7.37 -8.90
CA MET A 4 -1.91 -6.51 -8.45
C MET A 4 -3.04 -7.31 -7.83
N ASP A 5 -3.49 -8.39 -8.45
CA ASP A 5 -4.57 -9.21 -7.93
C ASP A 5 -4.18 -9.89 -6.60
N ASP A 6 -2.90 -10.26 -6.45
CA ASP A 6 -2.38 -10.91 -5.25
C ASP A 6 -2.35 -9.95 -4.03
N ILE A 7 -2.01 -8.67 -4.24
CA ILE A 7 -2.01 -7.67 -3.16
C ILE A 7 -3.41 -7.36 -2.65
N LEU A 8 -4.38 -7.24 -3.57
CA LEU A 8 -5.77 -6.98 -3.21
C LEU A 8 -6.31 -8.10 -2.30
N PHE A 9 -5.92 -9.35 -2.59
CA PHE A 9 -6.31 -10.51 -1.80
C PHE A 9 -5.63 -10.54 -0.42
N ASP A 10 -4.36 -10.16 -0.31
CA ASP A 10 -3.66 -10.08 0.98
C ASP A 10 -4.27 -9.00 1.90
N LEU A 11 -4.59 -7.81 1.35
CA LEU A 11 -5.25 -6.74 2.10
C LEU A 11 -6.65 -7.13 2.62
N GLU A 12 -7.40 -7.94 1.86
CA GLU A 12 -8.71 -8.45 2.27
C GLU A 12 -8.61 -9.43 3.45
N ILE A 13 -7.47 -10.11 3.61
CA ILE A 13 -7.36 -11.27 4.49
C ILE A 13 -6.78 -10.96 5.85
N ASN A 14 -5.77 -10.10 5.99
CA ASN A 14 -5.23 -9.55 7.24
C ASN A 14 -3.85 -8.91 6.94
N TYR A 15 -3.51 -7.83 7.66
CA TYR A 15 -2.18 -7.19 7.77
C TYR A 15 -1.85 -6.03 6.84
N GLU A 16 -0.96 -5.17 7.37
CA GLU A 16 -0.26 -4.12 6.65
C GLU A 16 0.68 -4.74 5.62
N LEU A 17 0.55 -4.34 4.35
CA LEU A 17 1.44 -4.77 3.28
C LEU A 17 2.62 -3.80 3.19
N GLU A 18 3.83 -4.30 3.43
CA GLU A 18 5.06 -3.55 3.19
C GLU A 18 5.47 -3.64 1.72
N PHE A 19 5.86 -2.50 1.16
CA PHE A 19 6.48 -2.44 -0.15
C PHE A 19 7.65 -1.46 -0.18
N ILE A 20 8.65 -1.77 -1.02
CA ILE A 20 9.86 -0.96 -1.14
C ILE A 20 9.85 -0.29 -2.51
N TYR A 21 9.96 1.03 -2.51
CA TYR A 21 10.10 1.84 -3.72
C TYR A 21 11.29 2.79 -3.56
N GLN A 22 12.23 2.74 -4.51
CA GLN A 22 13.46 3.56 -4.49
C GLN A 22 14.27 3.48 -3.18
N GLY A 23 14.20 2.33 -2.48
CA GLY A 23 14.89 2.11 -1.21
C GLY A 23 14.18 2.67 0.03
N GLN A 24 12.99 3.24 -0.13
CA GLN A 24 12.12 3.71 0.95
C GLN A 24 11.01 2.67 1.22
N HIS A 25 10.70 2.49 2.50
CA HIS A 25 9.66 1.57 2.97
C HIS A 25 8.32 2.29 3.12
N TYR A 26 7.28 1.65 2.59
CA TYR A 26 5.90 2.08 2.67
C TYR A 26 5.01 0.94 3.17
N TYR A 27 3.94 1.29 3.86
CA TYR A 27 3.00 0.34 4.42
C TYR A 27 1.59 0.68 3.97
N LEU A 28 0.90 -0.27 3.33
CA LEU A 28 -0.52 -0.19 3.02
C LEU A 28 -1.28 -0.89 4.13
N GLY A 29 -2.09 -0.14 4.86
CA GLY A 29 -2.93 -0.67 5.93
C GLY A 29 -4.41 -0.50 5.64
N TYR A 30 -5.22 -1.23 6.41
CA TYR A 30 -6.67 -1.19 6.36
C TYR A 30 -7.25 -1.15 7.77
N ASN A 31 -8.30 -0.35 7.97
CA ASN A 31 -9.07 -0.30 9.20
C ASN A 31 -10.57 -0.06 8.90
N ASP A 32 -11.38 0.08 9.95
CA ASP A 32 -12.84 0.28 9.84
C ASP A 32 -13.25 1.57 9.07
N ASP A 33 -12.31 2.49 8.84
CA ASP A 33 -12.51 3.76 8.14
C ASP A 33 -11.95 3.74 6.71
N GLY A 34 -11.33 2.64 6.28
CA GLY A 34 -10.83 2.43 4.91
C GLY A 34 -9.34 2.11 4.83
N CYS A 35 -8.74 2.40 3.68
CA CYS A 35 -7.33 2.10 3.40
C CYS A 35 -6.44 3.31 3.66
N PHE A 36 -5.21 3.08 4.11
CA PHE A 36 -4.23 4.14 4.34
C PHE A 36 -2.83 3.72 3.90
N VAL A 37 -1.97 4.70 3.64
CA VAL A 37 -0.55 4.52 3.34
C VAL A 37 0.31 5.26 4.37
N LEU A 38 1.26 4.54 4.94
CA LEU A 38 2.30 5.10 5.80
C LEU A 38 3.66 5.09 5.08
N GLU A 39 4.43 6.14 5.30
CA GLU A 39 5.87 6.21 5.01
C GLU A 39 6.65 5.95 6.30
N SER A 40 7.62 5.03 6.28
CA SER A 40 8.47 4.78 7.44
C SER A 40 9.19 6.06 7.89
N PRO A 41 9.21 6.41 9.19
CA PRO A 41 8.71 5.65 10.34
C PRO A 41 7.35 6.15 10.85
N ASP A 42 6.25 5.79 10.18
CA ASP A 42 4.86 5.99 10.62
C ASP A 42 4.24 7.38 10.32
N LYS A 43 4.64 7.98 9.20
CA LYS A 43 3.94 9.17 8.70
C LYS A 43 2.84 8.75 7.72
N GLU A 44 1.58 8.99 8.06
CA GLU A 44 0.48 8.86 7.10
C GLU A 44 0.66 9.87 5.95
N ILE A 45 0.62 9.36 4.72
CA ILE A 45 0.81 10.16 3.50
C ILE A 45 -0.39 10.08 2.54
N GLY A 46 -1.35 9.20 2.79
CA GLY A 46 -2.58 9.10 2.02
C GLY A 46 -3.58 8.16 2.68
N ALA A 47 -4.87 8.44 2.51
CA ALA A 47 -5.96 7.59 2.98
C ALA A 47 -7.18 7.71 2.07
N THR A 48 -7.97 6.64 2.00
CA THR A 48 -9.30 6.62 1.38
C THR A 48 -10.34 6.22 2.42
N HIS A 49 -11.47 6.94 2.44
CA HIS A 49 -12.64 6.60 3.25
C HIS A 49 -13.67 5.87 2.40
N SER A 50 -13.24 4.77 1.77
CA SER A 50 -14.04 4.01 0.80
C SER A 50 -13.94 2.51 1.09
N ASP A 51 -15.05 1.81 0.83
CA ASP A 51 -15.09 0.34 0.82
C ASP A 51 -14.35 -0.23 -0.41
N ASP A 52 -14.09 0.59 -1.43
CA ASP A 52 -13.26 0.24 -2.58
C ASP A 52 -11.78 0.49 -2.25
N TYR A 53 -11.13 -0.58 -1.78
CA TYR A 53 -9.71 -0.57 -1.43
C TYR A 53 -8.78 -0.29 -2.62
N THR A 54 -9.27 -0.35 -3.86
CA THR A 54 -8.43 -0.05 -5.03
C THR A 54 -8.15 1.44 -5.21
N GLU A 55 -8.97 2.31 -4.59
CA GLU A 55 -8.81 3.76 -4.66
C GLU A 55 -7.49 4.24 -4.05
N ILE A 56 -6.96 3.52 -3.04
CA ILE A 56 -5.68 3.86 -2.41
C ILE A 56 -4.52 3.80 -3.42
N LEU A 57 -4.64 2.94 -4.44
CA LEU A 57 -3.62 2.76 -5.45
C LEU A 57 -3.52 3.95 -6.41
N ASP A 58 -4.56 4.79 -6.45
CA ASP A 58 -4.67 5.95 -7.31
C ASP A 58 -4.36 7.27 -6.58
N ILE A 59 -3.98 7.22 -5.29
CA ILE A 59 -3.50 8.41 -4.58
C ILE A 59 -2.07 8.74 -5.02
N PRO A 60 -1.78 10.00 -5.40
CA PRO A 60 -0.44 10.45 -5.70
C PRO A 60 0.35 10.64 -4.40
N ILE A 61 1.10 9.61 -4.00
CA ILE A 61 1.84 9.58 -2.72
C ILE A 61 3.35 9.74 -2.88
N PHE A 62 3.88 9.63 -4.10
CA PHE A 62 5.32 9.77 -4.36
C PHE A 62 5.72 11.22 -4.68
N GLU A 63 6.99 11.57 -4.48
CA GLU A 63 7.50 12.95 -4.65
C GLU A 63 7.30 13.53 -6.06
N ASP A 64 7.26 12.66 -7.09
CA ASP A 64 7.00 13.05 -8.48
C ASP A 64 5.50 13.11 -8.83
N GLY A 65 4.63 12.89 -7.86
CA GLY A 65 3.18 12.89 -8.02
C GLY A 65 2.62 11.59 -8.61
N LYS A 66 3.44 10.55 -8.76
CA LYS A 66 2.97 9.24 -9.21
C LYS A 66 2.11 8.54 -8.17
N THR A 67 1.26 7.65 -8.65
CA THR A 67 0.46 6.75 -7.82
C THR A 67 1.11 5.38 -7.65
N ILE A 68 0.64 4.59 -6.69
CA ILE A 68 1.07 3.19 -6.52
C ILE A 68 0.75 2.37 -7.78
N ARG A 69 -0.39 2.63 -8.42
CA ARG A 69 -0.80 1.95 -9.66
C ARG A 69 0.19 2.20 -10.80
N GLU A 70 0.70 3.42 -10.91
CA GLU A 70 1.71 3.77 -11.91
C GLU A 70 3.07 3.14 -11.60
N ALA A 71 3.45 3.10 -10.31
CA ALA A 71 4.71 2.52 -9.83
C ALA A 71 4.67 0.98 -9.74
N PHE A 72 3.52 0.34 -9.98
CA PHE A 72 3.29 -1.06 -9.68
C PHE A 72 4.25 -2.03 -10.39
N ASN A 73 4.75 -1.67 -11.58
CA ASN A 73 5.74 -2.46 -12.32
C ASN A 73 7.17 -2.31 -11.78
N GLU A 74 7.41 -1.33 -10.90
CA GLU A 74 8.71 -0.97 -10.35
C GLU A 74 8.83 -1.31 -8.86
N ILE A 75 7.71 -1.60 -8.19
CA ILE A 75 7.66 -1.88 -6.76
C ILE A 75 8.03 -3.34 -6.50
N GLU A 76 8.94 -3.54 -5.54
CA GLU A 76 9.21 -4.86 -4.97
C GLU A 76 8.31 -5.06 -3.74
N PHE A 77 7.49 -6.10 -3.78
CA PHE A 77 6.58 -6.46 -2.69
C PHE A 77 7.21 -7.54 -1.81
N THR A 78 7.11 -7.36 -0.49
CA THR A 78 7.60 -8.32 0.48
C THR A 78 6.53 -8.60 1.52
N PHE A 79 6.29 -9.86 1.83
CA PHE A 79 5.35 -10.22 2.88
C PHE A 79 5.95 -9.90 4.25
N TYR A 80 5.40 -8.90 4.94
CA TYR A 80 5.80 -8.58 6.30
C TYR A 80 4.91 -9.32 7.29
N GLN A 81 5.52 -10.23 8.06
CA GLN A 81 4.84 -10.89 9.16
C GLN A 81 5.33 -10.25 10.47
N PRO A 82 4.53 -9.41 11.15
CA PRO A 82 4.93 -8.83 12.43
C PRO A 82 5.23 -9.97 13.41
N LYS A 83 6.37 -9.86 14.13
CA LYS A 83 6.70 -10.79 15.21
C LYS A 83 5.91 -10.39 16.45
N ASP A 84 5.09 -11.32 16.94
CA ASP A 84 4.45 -11.27 18.27
C ASP A 84 5.48 -11.08 19.41
#